data_AF-A0A099Y204-F1
#
_entry.id   AF-A0A099Y204-F1
#
_cell.length_a   1.000
_cell.length_b   1.000
_cell.length_c   1.000
_cell.angle_alpha   90.00
_cell.angle_beta   90.00
_cell.angle_gamma   90.00
#
_symmetry.space_group_name_H-M   'P 1'
#
loop_
_entity.id
_entity.type
_entity.pdbx_description
1 polymer ?
#
loop_
_entity_poly.entity_id
_entity_poly.type
_entity_poly.pdbx_seq_one_letter_code
_entity_poly.pdbx_strand_id
1 'polypeptide(L)'
;MDFHQLSASMFADKVGVQRSSISHILSGRNKPSLDFILKVTAEFKDVDMYWLLNGKGTFPKSAESNTTSTPSFFESNSESSGKKIQRIVVFYNDGTFDEYKK
;
A
#
# COMPACT_ATOMS: atom_id res chain seq x y z
N MET A 1 -3.94 7.70 -17.26
CA MET A 1 -4.47 6.70 -18.21
C MET A 1 -3.41 6.27 -19.21
N ASP A 2 -2.49 7.16 -19.53
CA ASP A 2 -1.40 6.95 -20.50
C ASP A 2 -0.50 5.77 -20.14
N PHE A 3 -0.24 5.57 -18.85
CA PHE A 3 0.54 4.42 -18.34
C PHE A 3 -0.03 3.07 -18.78
N HIS A 4 -1.36 2.89 -18.73
CA HIS A 4 -2.03 1.69 -19.23
C HIS A 4 -2.44 1.78 -20.71
N GLN A 5 -2.08 2.86 -21.40
CA GLN A 5 -2.44 3.14 -22.80
C GLN A 5 -3.96 3.04 -23.06
N LEU A 6 -4.76 3.47 -22.09
CA LEU A 6 -6.23 3.44 -22.20
C LEU A 6 -6.77 4.81 -22.61
N SER A 7 -7.76 4.80 -23.51
CA SER A 7 -8.60 5.99 -23.72
C SER A 7 -9.58 6.19 -22.56
N ALA A 8 -10.11 7.40 -22.39
CA ALA A 8 -11.12 7.69 -21.36
C ALA A 8 -12.35 6.78 -21.45
N SER A 9 -12.77 6.44 -22.66
CA SER A 9 -13.88 5.52 -22.93
C SER A 9 -13.55 4.10 -22.46
N MET A 10 -12.38 3.58 -22.85
CA MET A 10 -11.95 2.23 -22.45
C MET A 10 -11.72 2.13 -20.94
N PHE A 11 -11.19 3.17 -20.31
CA PHE A 11 -11.06 3.24 -18.86
C PHE A 11 -12.42 3.18 -18.17
N ALA A 12 -13.40 3.95 -18.65
CA ALA A 12 -14.75 3.93 -18.09
C ALA A 12 -15.39 2.54 -18.19
N ASP A 13 -15.25 1.90 -19.34
CA ASP A 13 -15.79 0.57 -19.60
C ASP A 13 -15.11 -0.49 -18.70
N LYS A 14 -13.79 -0.40 -18.52
CA LYS A 14 -13.00 -1.34 -17.70
C LYS A 14 -13.31 -1.22 -16.20
N VAL A 15 -13.51 0.00 -15.71
CA VAL A 15 -13.86 0.27 -14.29
C VAL A 15 -15.35 0.08 -14.02
N GLY A 16 -16.18 -0.05 -15.06
CA GLY A 16 -17.64 -0.20 -14.91
C GLY A 16 -18.32 1.08 -14.44
N VAL A 17 -17.93 2.22 -15.03
CA VAL A 17 -18.46 3.56 -14.72
C VAL A 17 -18.87 4.28 -16.00
N GLN A 18 -19.78 5.25 -15.89
CA GLN A 18 -20.27 5.97 -17.06
C GLN A 18 -19.17 6.87 -17.67
N ARG A 19 -19.05 6.88 -19.01
CA ARG A 19 -18.05 7.68 -19.74
C ARG A 19 -18.17 9.18 -19.46
N SER A 20 -19.40 9.69 -19.30
CA SER A 20 -19.65 11.09 -18.91
C SER A 20 -19.11 11.41 -17.52
N SER A 21 -19.18 10.46 -16.57
CA SER A 21 -18.63 10.63 -15.23
C SER A 21 -17.10 10.82 -15.27
N ILE A 22 -16.40 10.07 -16.12
CA ILE A 22 -14.96 10.28 -16.35
C ILE A 22 -14.68 11.68 -16.86
N SER A 23 -15.42 12.14 -17.88
CA SER A 23 -15.22 13.48 -18.45
C SER A 23 -15.40 14.58 -17.40
N HIS A 24 -16.41 14.48 -16.54
CA HIS A 24 -16.68 15.47 -15.49
C HIS A 24 -15.66 15.46 -14.34
N ILE A 25 -15.10 14.30 -14.02
CA ILE A 25 -14.03 14.16 -13.02
C ILE A 25 -12.73 14.74 -13.58
N LEU A 26 -12.36 14.37 -14.82
CA LEU A 26 -11.15 14.88 -15.48
C LEU A 26 -11.19 16.39 -15.72
N SER A 27 -12.37 16.98 -15.91
CA SER A 27 -12.53 18.43 -16.03
C SER A 27 -12.48 19.16 -14.68
N GLY A 28 -12.30 18.46 -13.55
CA GLY A 28 -12.20 19.03 -12.21
C GLY A 28 -13.51 19.61 -11.65
N ARG A 29 -14.64 19.43 -12.33
CA ARG A 29 -15.93 19.98 -11.90
C ARG A 29 -16.58 19.13 -10.80
N ASN A 30 -16.36 17.81 -10.84
CA ASN A 30 -16.94 16.86 -9.88
C ASN A 30 -15.84 16.12 -9.12
N LYS A 31 -16.03 15.96 -7.80
CA LYS A 31 -15.23 15.02 -7.01
C LYS A 31 -15.67 13.58 -7.33
N PRO A 32 -14.72 12.62 -7.42
CA PRO A 32 -15.07 11.21 -7.57
C PRO A 32 -15.86 10.72 -6.34
N SER A 33 -16.83 9.83 -6.57
CA SER A 33 -17.55 9.15 -5.49
C SER A 33 -16.69 8.06 -4.84
N LEU A 34 -17.06 7.63 -3.64
CA LEU A 34 -16.39 6.49 -2.98
C LEU A 34 -16.47 5.21 -3.84
N ASP A 35 -17.64 4.91 -4.40
CA ASP A 35 -17.84 3.76 -5.30
C ASP A 35 -16.88 3.79 -6.49
N PHE A 36 -16.67 4.97 -7.08
CA PHE A 36 -15.70 5.14 -8.17
C PHE A 36 -14.29 4.77 -7.72
N ILE A 37 -13.84 5.28 -6.56
CA ILE A 37 -12.50 5.01 -6.03
C ILE A 37 -12.30 3.53 -5.73
N LEU A 38 -13.30 2.89 -5.14
CA LEU A 38 -13.26 1.45 -4.85
C LEU A 38 -13.16 0.63 -6.14
N LYS A 39 -13.92 0.98 -7.19
CA LYS A 39 -13.84 0.30 -8.49
C LYS A 39 -12.48 0.49 -9.16
N VAL A 40 -11.91 1.70 -9.12
CA VAL A 40 -10.59 1.97 -9.70
C VAL A 40 -9.50 1.17 -8.98
N THR A 41 -9.47 1.22 -7.65
CA THR A 41 -8.46 0.48 -6.85
C THR A 41 -8.68 -1.03 -6.87
N ALA A 42 -9.92 -1.49 -7.14
CA ALA A 42 -10.21 -2.89 -7.37
C ALA A 42 -9.66 -3.38 -8.73
N GLU A 43 -9.82 -2.59 -9.79
CA GLU A 43 -9.43 -2.95 -11.16
C GLU A 43 -7.93 -2.74 -11.43
N PHE A 44 -7.33 -1.69 -10.86
CA PHE A 44 -5.92 -1.32 -11.04
C PHE A 44 -5.16 -1.49 -9.72
N LYS A 45 -4.55 -2.66 -9.52
CA LYS A 45 -3.84 -3.02 -8.27
C LYS A 45 -2.55 -2.23 -8.04
N ASP A 46 -2.05 -1.60 -9.09
CA ASP A 46 -0.92 -0.69 -9.09
C ASP A 46 -1.32 0.76 -8.76
N VAL A 47 -2.61 1.05 -8.64
CA VAL A 47 -3.12 2.34 -8.17
C VAL A 47 -3.30 2.31 -6.67
N ASP A 48 -2.55 3.16 -5.96
CA ASP A 48 -2.71 3.34 -4.53
C ASP A 48 -3.85 4.34 -4.21
N MET A 49 -4.70 3.99 -3.23
CA MET A 49 -5.86 4.83 -2.86
C MET A 49 -5.43 6.19 -2.30
N TYR A 50 -4.36 6.23 -1.50
CA TYR A 50 -3.86 7.47 -0.91
C TYR A 50 -3.26 8.38 -1.98
N TRP A 51 -2.53 7.80 -2.94
CA TRP A 51 -2.07 8.54 -4.11
C TRP A 51 -3.23 9.11 -4.93
N LEU A 52 -4.26 8.31 -5.19
CA LEU A 52 -5.42 8.72 -5.98
C LEU A 52 -6.22 9.86 -5.31
N LEU A 53 -6.34 9.84 -3.98
CA LEU A 53 -7.13 10.81 -3.22
C LEU A 53 -6.37 12.10 -2.91
N ASN A 54 -5.11 11.97 -2.49
CA ASN A 54 -4.34 13.07 -1.94
C ASN A 54 -3.28 13.60 -2.91
N GLY A 55 -3.06 12.90 -4.04
CA GLY A 55 -1.96 13.20 -4.97
C GLY A 55 -0.58 12.94 -4.35
N LYS A 56 -0.51 12.23 -3.22
CA LYS A 56 0.70 11.97 -2.45
C LYS A 56 1.07 10.50 -2.51
N GLY A 57 2.33 10.20 -2.80
CA GLY A 57 2.83 8.83 -2.98
C GLY A 57 3.37 8.62 -4.38
N THR A 58 3.48 7.36 -4.80
CA THR A 58 4.02 6.99 -6.11
C THR A 58 3.03 6.12 -6.87
N PHE A 59 2.93 6.37 -8.17
CA PHE A 59 2.20 5.55 -9.12
C PHE A 59 3.11 5.33 -10.35
N PRO A 60 3.22 4.09 -10.86
CA PRO A 60 2.61 2.84 -10.37
C PRO A 60 3.18 2.40 -9.01
N LYS A 61 2.37 1.69 -8.22
CA LYS A 61 2.79 1.07 -6.96
C LYS A 61 3.82 0.00 -7.29
N SER A 62 5.11 0.32 -7.16
CA SER A 62 6.18 -0.68 -7.26
C SER A 62 5.90 -1.80 -6.26
N ALA A 63 6.07 -3.05 -6.67
CA ALA A 63 5.74 -4.26 -5.90
C ALA A 63 6.52 -4.41 -4.57
N GLU A 64 7.26 -3.40 -4.13
CA GLU A 64 8.10 -3.38 -2.92
C GLU A 64 7.37 -2.91 -1.65
N SER A 65 6.09 -3.25 -1.43
CA SER A 65 5.47 -3.06 -0.10
C SER A 65 4.15 -3.81 0.10
N ASN A 66 4.16 -5.13 -0.09
CA ASN A 66 3.29 -6.01 0.69
C ASN A 66 4.10 -6.90 1.65
N THR A 67 5.34 -6.51 1.96
CA THR A 67 5.96 -6.94 3.21
C THR A 67 5.41 -6.04 4.29
N THR A 68 4.60 -6.60 5.18
CA THR A 68 4.53 -6.10 6.56
C THR A 68 5.97 -5.82 6.96
N SER A 69 6.34 -4.55 7.08
CA SER A 69 7.61 -4.13 7.61
C SER A 69 7.60 -4.47 9.10
N THR A 70 7.83 -5.73 9.42
CA THR A 70 8.39 -6.10 10.71
C THR A 70 9.66 -5.27 10.81
N PRO A 71 9.77 -4.33 11.76
CA PRO A 71 11.03 -3.62 11.96
C PRO A 71 12.09 -4.67 12.25
N SER A 72 13.02 -4.87 11.31
CA SER A 72 14.17 -5.73 11.55
C SER A 72 15.03 -5.02 12.61
N PHE A 73 14.88 -5.46 13.85
CA PHE A 73 15.60 -4.93 15.01
C PHE A 73 17.07 -5.36 15.07
N PHE A 74 17.56 -6.08 14.05
CA PHE A 74 18.92 -6.56 14.00
C PHE A 74 19.67 -5.82 12.90
N GLU A 75 20.22 -4.66 13.25
CA GLU A 75 21.40 -4.14 12.56
C GLU A 75 22.56 -5.08 12.91
N SER A 76 22.95 -5.91 11.94
CA SER A 76 24.19 -6.67 11.98
C SER A 76 25.37 -5.72 11.75
N ASN A 77 25.68 -4.89 12.74
CA ASN A 77 27.01 -4.33 12.91
C ASN A 77 27.84 -5.35 13.70
N SER A 78 28.56 -6.18 12.94
CA SER A 78 29.57 -7.10 13.44
C SER A 78 30.78 -6.32 13.94
N GLU A 79 30.76 -5.93 15.22
CA GLU A 79 31.95 -5.67 16.04
C GLU A 79 31.52 -5.42 17.50
N SER A 80 31.76 -6.40 18.38
CA SER A 80 32.18 -6.20 19.78
C SER A 80 32.17 -7.51 20.56
N SER A 81 33.35 -7.82 21.09
CA SER A 81 33.58 -8.73 22.20
C SER A 81 32.67 -8.39 23.41
N GLY A 82 31.96 -9.39 23.93
CA GLY A 82 31.41 -9.34 25.30
C GLY A 82 29.99 -8.80 25.50
N LYS A 83 29.07 -8.88 24.52
CA LYS A 83 27.66 -8.52 24.76
C LYS A 83 27.02 -9.46 25.79
N LYS A 84 26.59 -8.90 26.94
CA LYS A 84 25.78 -9.60 27.94
C LYS A 84 24.31 -9.46 27.60
N ILE A 85 23.61 -10.59 27.48
CA ILE A 85 22.15 -10.63 27.30
C ILE A 85 21.51 -10.04 28.54
N GLN A 86 20.66 -9.01 28.37
CA GLN A 86 19.87 -8.43 29.47
C GLN A 86 18.50 -9.12 29.62
N ARG A 87 17.84 -9.40 28.49
CA ARG A 87 16.49 -9.96 28.48
C ARG A 87 16.19 -10.68 27.17
N ILE A 88 15.45 -11.79 27.25
CA ILE A 88 14.86 -12.51 26.12
C ILE A 88 13.34 -12.62 26.36
N VAL A 89 12.55 -12.39 25.32
CA VAL A 89 11.10 -12.65 25.32
C VAL A 89 10.80 -13.64 24.20
N VAL A 90 10.17 -14.77 24.54
CA VAL A 90 9.81 -15.85 23.60
C VAL A 90 8.30 -15.83 23.41
N PHE A 91 7.82 -15.75 22.17
CA PHE A 91 6.38 -15.78 21.84
C PHE A 91 6.00 -17.14 21.26
N TYR A 92 4.91 -17.71 21.76
CA TYR A 92 4.35 -18.97 21.28
C TYR A 92 3.18 -18.75 20.33
N ASN A 93 2.84 -19.76 19.54
CA ASN A 93 1.74 -19.69 18.57
C ASN A 93 0.35 -19.68 19.22
N ASP A 94 0.24 -20.03 20.50
CA ASP A 94 -0.96 -19.97 21.31
C ASP A 94 -1.18 -18.58 21.93
N GLY A 95 -0.29 -17.62 21.63
CA GLY A 95 -0.35 -16.25 22.13
C GLY A 95 0.26 -16.06 23.52
N THR A 96 0.82 -17.11 24.12
CA THR A 96 1.58 -16.99 25.38
C THR A 96 3.00 -16.49 25.13
N PHE A 97 3.67 -16.02 26.19
CA PHE A 97 5.09 -15.64 26.11
C PHE A 97 5.85 -15.98 27.39
N ASP A 98 7.14 -16.27 27.24
CA ASP A 98 8.09 -16.41 28.35
C ASP A 98 9.10 -15.26 28.36
N GLU A 99 9.43 -14.77 29.56
CA GLU A 99 10.43 -13.73 29.78
C GLU A 99 11.62 -14.27 30.58
N TYR A 100 12.82 -14.19 30.02
CA TYR A 100 14.07 -14.55 30.69
C TYR A 100 14.90 -13.30 30.93
N LYS A 101 15.21 -13.01 32.18
CA LYS A 101 16.15 -11.97 32.61
C LYS A 101 17.40 -12.64 33.17
N LYS A 102 18.58 -12.17 32.77
CA LYS A 102 19.85 -12.65 33.31
C LYS A 102 20.28 -11.85 34.54
#